data_AF-A0A7L9VSK0-F1
#
_entry.id   AF-A0A7L9VSK0-F1
#
_cell.length_a   1.000
_cell.length_b   1.000
_cell.length_c   1.000
_cell.angle_alpha   90.00
_cell.angle_beta   90.00
_cell.angle_gamma   90.00
#
_symmetry.space_group_name_H-M   'P 1'
#
loop_
_entity.id
_entity.type
_entity.pdbx_description
1 polymer ?
#
loop_
_entity_poly.entity_id
_entity_poly.type
_entity_poly.pdbx_seq_one_letter_code
_entity_poly.pdbx_strand_id
1 'polypeptide(L)'
;MMYAKGQYFNADGVSDQFFYLRIPDDRLSDFQAAGMQVSRKDFMVLATDQANRLRVMVVQGKPVKVLPKNTKPVGDCFGVLNGDDKLPLTRKAMAVLIPKAIKDRQLAKLMAIYLPEPRHHLPK
;
A
#
# COMPACT_ATOMS: atom_id res chain seq x y z
N MET A 1 -16.52 -2.51 9.96
CA MET A 1 -15.78 -1.60 9.08
C MET A 1 -14.73 -0.77 9.81
N MET A 2 -13.47 -0.96 9.43
CA MET A 2 -12.30 -0.25 9.95
C MET A 2 -11.51 0.35 8.78
N TYR A 3 -10.61 1.29 9.07
CA TYR A 3 -9.80 1.97 8.07
C TYR A 3 -8.33 1.99 8.47
N ALA A 4 -7.43 1.92 7.50
CA ALA A 4 -5.99 2.10 7.71
C ALA A 4 -5.54 3.42 7.11
N LYS A 5 -4.82 4.23 7.89
CA LYS A 5 -4.12 5.39 7.34
C LYS A 5 -2.82 4.91 6.71
N GLY A 6 -2.51 5.36 5.50
CA GLY A 6 -1.29 4.96 4.82
C GLY A 6 -0.88 5.91 3.70
N GLN A 7 0.20 5.55 3.03
CA GLN A 7 0.78 6.26 1.90
C GLN A 7 0.98 5.27 0.76
N TYR A 8 0.82 5.69 -0.49
CA TYR A 8 1.14 4.83 -1.63
C TYR A 8 2.64 4.56 -1.69
N PHE A 9 2.98 3.33 -2.09
CA PHE A 9 4.33 2.94 -2.45
C PHE A 9 4.42 2.90 -3.99
N ASN A 10 5.17 3.84 -4.55
CA ASN A 10 5.33 4.07 -5.98
C ASN A 10 6.78 3.84 -6.42
N ALA A 11 7.05 4.06 -7.70
CA ALA A 11 8.39 4.00 -8.29
C ALA A 11 9.41 4.89 -7.58
N ASP A 12 9.00 6.10 -7.25
CA ASP A 12 9.86 7.09 -6.58
C ASP A 12 9.97 6.86 -5.06
N GLY A 13 9.36 5.78 -4.56
CA GLY A 13 9.29 5.43 -3.15
C GLY A 13 7.93 5.72 -2.54
N VAL A 14 7.89 6.11 -1.27
CA VAL A 14 6.64 6.34 -0.55
C VAL A 14 6.14 7.75 -0.81
N SER A 15 4.89 7.89 -1.26
CA SER A 15 4.24 9.18 -1.46
C SER A 15 4.18 9.99 -0.17
N ASP A 16 4.30 11.32 -0.28
CA ASP A 16 4.13 12.24 0.86
C ASP A 16 2.66 12.38 1.30
N GLN A 17 1.71 12.03 0.42
CA GLN A 17 0.29 12.17 0.69
C GLN A 17 -0.25 10.99 1.50
N PHE A 18 -1.05 11.31 2.51
CA PHE A 18 -1.75 10.30 3.31
C PHE A 18 -3.14 10.05 2.78
N PHE A 19 -3.49 8.77 2.75
CA PHE A 19 -4.77 8.26 2.31
C PHE A 19 -5.34 7.30 3.36
N TYR A 20 -6.63 7.01 3.23
CA TYR A 20 -7.31 6.01 4.04
C TYR A 20 -7.76 4.85 3.19
N LEU A 21 -7.42 3.65 3.61
CA LEU A 21 -7.83 2.41 3.00
C LEU A 21 -8.95 1.79 3.84
N ARG A 22 -10.02 1.32 3.20
CA ARG A 22 -11.03 0.51 3.90
C ARG A 22 -10.46 -0.87 4.14
N ILE A 23 -10.67 -1.42 5.33
CA ILE A 23 -10.30 -2.80 5.66
C ILE A 23 -11.59 -3.61 5.63
N PRO A 24 -11.80 -4.47 4.62
CA PRO A 24 -12.93 -5.40 4.59
C PRO A 24 -12.97 -6.28 5.84
N ASP A 25 -14.17 -6.63 6.30
CA ASP A 25 -14.33 -7.36 7.56
C ASP A 25 -13.68 -8.76 7.50
N ASP A 26 -13.64 -9.40 6.33
CA ASP A 26 -12.93 -10.67 6.07
C ASP A 26 -11.39 -10.54 6.09
N ARG A 27 -10.86 -9.31 5.97
CA ARG A 27 -9.42 -9.01 6.03
C ARG A 27 -8.98 -8.39 7.35
N LEU A 28 -9.91 -8.04 8.22
CA LEU A 28 -9.61 -7.32 9.44
C LEU A 28 -8.73 -8.13 10.40
N SER A 29 -9.00 -9.43 10.55
CA SER A 29 -8.21 -10.32 11.41
C SER A 29 -6.75 -10.38 10.97
N ASP A 30 -6.51 -10.63 9.68
CA ASP A 30 -5.17 -10.70 9.09
C ASP A 30 -4.41 -9.38 9.25
N PHE A 31 -5.09 -8.26 8.99
CA PHE A 31 -4.52 -6.93 9.16
C PHE A 31 -4.09 -6.66 10.61
N GLN A 32 -4.94 -7.01 11.59
CA GLN A 32 -4.65 -6.83 13.00
C GLN A 32 -3.51 -7.73 13.47
N ALA A 33 -3.48 -8.99 13.02
CA ALA A 33 -2.41 -9.93 13.31
C ALA A 33 -1.05 -9.40 12.79
N ALA A 34 -1.03 -8.91 11.54
CA ALA A 34 0.16 -8.29 10.97
C ALA A 34 0.62 -7.06 11.78
N GLY A 35 -0.32 -6.18 12.13
CA GLY A 35 -0.04 -5.04 13.01
C GLY A 35 0.57 -5.47 14.34
N MET A 36 0.09 -6.55 14.95
CA MET A 36 0.67 -7.07 16.19
C MET A 36 2.07 -7.66 15.99
N GLN A 37 2.30 -8.42 14.93
CA GLN A 37 3.62 -9.00 14.60
C GLN A 37 4.70 -7.94 14.44
N VAL A 38 4.36 -6.77 13.89
CA VAL A 38 5.30 -5.65 13.74
C VAL A 38 5.25 -4.63 14.89
N SER A 39 4.67 -4.99 16.04
CA SER A 39 4.54 -4.11 17.21
C SER A 39 3.84 -2.78 16.90
N ARG A 40 2.79 -2.85 16.08
CA ARG A 40 1.96 -1.74 15.57
C ARG A 40 2.72 -0.70 14.76
N LYS A 41 3.93 -1.03 14.28
CA LYS A 41 4.67 -0.22 13.30
C LYS A 41 3.98 -0.28 11.93
N ASP A 42 4.46 0.56 11.02
CA ASP A 42 3.97 0.57 9.64
C ASP A 42 4.41 -0.68 8.89
N PHE A 43 3.49 -1.26 8.12
CA PHE A 43 3.72 -2.40 7.26
C PHE A 43 3.03 -2.22 5.92
N MET A 44 3.30 -3.13 4.99
CA MET A 44 2.82 -3.02 3.61
C MET A 44 1.62 -3.92 3.34
N VAL A 45 0.69 -3.37 2.57
CA VAL A 45 -0.51 -4.07 2.12
C VAL A 45 -0.66 -3.92 0.62
N LEU A 46 -1.25 -4.94 0.02
CA LEU A 46 -1.85 -4.87 -1.30
C LEU A 46 -3.26 -4.32 -1.15
N ALA A 47 -3.59 -3.34 -1.97
CA ALA A 47 -4.85 -2.63 -1.97
C ALA A 47 -5.42 -2.52 -3.39
N THR A 48 -6.73 -2.41 -3.52
CA THR A 48 -7.37 -1.91 -4.74
C THR A 48 -7.61 -0.41 -4.58
N ASP A 49 -7.49 0.36 -5.67
CA ASP A 49 -7.99 1.74 -5.71
C ASP A 49 -9.45 1.82 -6.21
N GLN A 50 -10.02 3.02 -6.26
CA GLN A 50 -11.40 3.25 -6.75
C GLN A 50 -11.62 2.82 -8.21
N ALA A 51 -10.56 2.64 -9.00
CA ALA A 51 -10.61 2.12 -10.36
C ALA A 51 -10.30 0.61 -10.42
N ASN A 52 -10.35 -0.09 -9.29
CA ASN A 52 -10.03 -1.52 -9.13
C ASN A 52 -8.61 -1.90 -9.56
N ARG A 53 -7.66 -0.94 -9.56
CA ARG A 53 -6.26 -1.23 -9.87
C ARG A 53 -5.54 -1.65 -8.60
N LEU A 54 -4.67 -2.65 -8.70
CA LEU A 54 -3.81 -3.04 -7.59
C LEU A 54 -2.77 -1.95 -7.30
N ARG A 55 -2.59 -1.69 -6.00
CA ARG A 55 -1.69 -0.69 -5.44
C ARG A 55 -1.00 -1.26 -4.22
N VAL A 56 0.23 -0.86 -4.00
CA VAL A 56 0.95 -1.16 -2.77
C VAL A 56 0.87 0.07 -1.87
N MET A 57 0.54 -0.14 -0.60
CA MET A 57 0.47 0.93 0.40
C MET A 57 1.29 0.57 1.64
N VAL A 58 1.96 1.56 2.20
CA VAL A 58 2.52 1.50 3.55
C VAL A 58 1.46 2.04 4.51
N VAL A 59 0.96 1.20 5.40
CA VAL A 59 -0.15 1.51 6.30
C VAL A 59 0.29 1.43 7.76
N GLN A 60 -0.35 2.26 8.58
CA GLN A 60 -0.17 2.22 10.03
C GLN A 60 -0.79 0.94 10.60
N GLY A 61 -0.07 0.25 11.47
CA GLY A 61 -0.55 -1.01 12.07
C GLY A 61 -1.63 -0.86 13.14
N LYS A 62 -2.21 0.34 13.28
CA LYS A 62 -3.34 0.62 14.15
C LYS A 62 -4.53 1.13 13.31
N PRO A 63 -5.51 0.28 13.00
CA PRO A 63 -6.67 0.70 12.24
C PRO A 63 -7.57 1.64 13.06
N VAL A 64 -8.32 2.49 12.37
CA VAL A 64 -9.25 3.47 12.96
C VAL A 64 -10.68 3.14 12.57
N LYS A 65 -11.63 3.41 13.48
CA LYS A 65 -13.06 3.16 13.24
C LYS A 65 -13.75 4.31 12.51
N VAL A 66 -13.24 5.53 12.67
CA VAL A 66 -13.86 6.77 12.17
C VAL A 66 -12.85 7.49 11.29
N LEU A 67 -13.28 7.89 10.08
CA LEU A 67 -12.50 8.71 9.18
C LEU A 67 -12.56 10.19 9.58
N PRO A 68 -11.53 10.99 9.27
CA PRO A 68 -11.61 12.44 9.40
C PRO A 68 -12.77 13.01 8.56
N LYS A 69 -13.29 14.18 8.94
CA LYS A 69 -14.35 14.88 8.19
C LYS A 69 -13.93 15.06 6.73
N ASN A 70 -14.88 14.92 5.81
CA ASN A 70 -14.71 15.06 4.36
C ASN A 70 -13.66 14.12 3.72
N THR A 71 -13.26 13.05 4.41
CA THR A 71 -12.34 12.05 3.89
C THR A 71 -13.10 10.82 3.39
N LYS A 72 -12.73 10.32 2.21
CA LYS A 72 -13.24 9.06 1.67
C LYS A 72 -12.11 8.04 1.56
N PRO A 73 -12.38 6.74 1.70
CA PRO A 73 -11.37 5.73 1.45
C PRO A 73 -10.99 5.73 -0.04
N VAL A 74 -9.70 5.52 -0.30
CA VAL A 74 -9.15 5.45 -1.67
C VAL A 74 -9.32 4.06 -2.30
N GLY A 75 -9.78 3.09 -1.51
CA GLY A 75 -10.13 1.74 -1.95
C GLY A 75 -10.03 0.73 -0.81
N ASP A 76 -9.75 -0.53 -1.12
CA ASP A 76 -9.89 -1.67 -0.20
C ASP A 76 -8.60 -2.43 0.03
N CYS A 77 -8.36 -2.82 1.28
CA CYS A 77 -7.30 -3.75 1.64
C CYS A 77 -7.61 -5.11 1.05
N PHE A 78 -6.72 -5.58 0.19
CA PHE A 78 -6.78 -6.91 -0.42
C PHE A 78 -6.01 -7.94 0.41
N GLY A 79 -4.83 -7.57 0.93
CA GLY A 79 -4.02 -8.48 1.74
C GLY A 79 -2.75 -7.83 2.29
N VAL A 80 -2.12 -8.48 3.27
CA VAL A 80 -0.83 -8.07 3.84
C VAL A 80 0.31 -8.62 2.99
N LEU A 81 1.33 -7.80 2.72
CA LEU A 81 2.55 -8.26 2.07
C LEU A 81 3.53 -8.78 3.11
N ASN A 82 3.86 -10.07 3.01
CA ASN A 82 4.80 -10.74 3.90
C ASN A 82 6.12 -11.04 3.18
N GLY A 83 7.22 -11.05 3.92
CA GLY A 83 8.52 -11.52 3.45
C GLY A 83 8.63 -13.04 3.49
N ASP A 84 9.79 -13.55 3.08
CA ASP A 84 10.11 -14.99 3.09
C ASP A 84 10.08 -15.59 4.50
N ASP A 85 10.34 -14.77 5.52
CA ASP A 85 10.24 -15.09 6.95
C ASP A 85 8.79 -15.12 7.46
N LYS A 86 7.80 -14.93 6.56
CA LYS A 86 6.37 -14.81 6.85
C LYS A 86 6.01 -13.62 7.74
N LEU A 87 6.94 -12.68 7.97
CA LEU A 87 6.66 -11.46 8.71
C LEU A 87 6.16 -10.36 7.76
N PRO A 88 5.27 -9.47 8.22
CA PRO A 88 4.81 -8.36 7.42
C PRO A 88 5.97 -7.45 7.01
N LEU A 89 6.03 -7.12 5.72
CA LEU A 89 7.05 -6.24 5.18
C LEU A 89 6.89 -4.84 5.74
N THR A 90 7.84 -4.43 6.58
CA THR A 90 7.89 -3.06 7.10
C THR A 90 8.55 -2.12 6.10
N ARG A 91 8.29 -0.83 6.24
CA ARG A 91 8.96 0.23 5.45
C ARG A 91 10.49 0.10 5.49
N LYS A 92 11.05 -0.28 6.65
CA LYS A 92 12.49 -0.48 6.83
C LYS A 92 13.01 -1.70 6.09
N ALA A 93 12.28 -2.82 6.14
CA ALA A 93 12.65 -4.03 5.41
C ALA A 93 12.75 -3.77 3.90
N MET A 94 11.79 -3.02 3.32
CA MET A 94 11.84 -2.69 1.89
C MET A 94 12.95 -1.73 1.48
N ALA A 95 13.35 -0.79 2.35
CA ALA A 95 14.49 0.08 2.09
C ALA A 95 15.81 -0.71 1.94
N VAL A 96 15.87 -1.92 2.53
CA VAL A 96 17.00 -2.85 2.44
C VAL A 96 16.82 -3.84 1.28
N LEU A 97 15.60 -4.31 1.04
CA LEU A 97 15.28 -5.30 0.01
C LEU A 97 15.23 -4.74 -1.42
N ILE A 98 15.01 -3.44 -1.61
CA ILE A 98 15.16 -2.79 -2.93
C ILE A 98 16.61 -2.34 -3.05
N PRO A 99 17.48 -3.07 -3.79
CA PRO A 99 18.86 -2.65 -3.99
C PRO A 99 18.87 -1.28 -4.66
N LYS A 100 19.80 -0.41 -4.25
CA LYS A 100 20.02 0.89 -4.93
C LYS A 100 20.11 0.75 -6.47
N ALA A 101 20.61 -0.38 -6.96
CA ALA A 101 20.70 -0.70 -8.39
C ALA A 101 19.35 -0.87 -9.12
N ILE A 102 18.25 -1.19 -8.43
CA ILE A 102 16.90 -1.31 -9.02
C ILE A 102 16.22 0.06 -9.17
N LYS A 103 16.58 1.04 -8.33
CA LYS A 103 16.00 2.40 -8.36
C LYS A 103 16.17 3.09 -9.71
N ASP A 104 17.26 2.82 -10.44
CA ASP A 104 17.57 3.59 -11.65
C ASP A 104 17.34 2.83 -12.98
N ARG A 105 17.15 1.51 -12.99
CA ARG A 105 17.13 0.74 -14.27
C ARG A 105 16.01 -0.29 -14.45
N GLN A 106 15.39 -0.81 -13.39
CA GLN A 106 14.41 -1.90 -13.53
C GLN A 106 12.97 -1.51 -13.21
N LEU A 107 12.77 -0.45 -12.43
CA LEU A 107 11.43 -0.02 -12.07
C LEU A 107 10.65 0.53 -13.28
N ALA A 108 11.32 1.26 -14.18
CA ALA A 108 10.76 1.65 -15.48
C ALA A 108 10.37 0.45 -16.38
N LYS A 109 11.15 -0.63 -16.36
CA LYS A 109 10.86 -1.86 -17.13
C LYS A 109 9.72 -2.68 -16.52
N LEU A 110 9.65 -2.78 -15.19
CA LEU A 110 8.56 -3.46 -14.49
C LEU A 110 7.24 -2.70 -14.64
N MET A 111 7.26 -1.36 -14.64
CA MET A 111 6.08 -0.54 -14.91
C MET A 111 5.55 -0.70 -16.34
N ALA A 112 6.44 -0.82 -17.34
CA ALA A 112 6.05 -1.05 -18.74
C ALA A 112 5.35 -2.40 -18.98
N ILE A 113 5.60 -3.41 -18.12
CA ILE A 113 5.01 -4.76 -18.26
C ILE A 113 3.64 -4.85 -17.57
N TYR A 114 3.43 -4.15 -16.45
CA TYR A 114 2.25 -4.34 -15.59
C TYR A 114 1.30 -3.14 -15.48
N LEU A 115 1.66 -1.98 -16.02
CA LEU A 115 0.79 -0.80 -16.06
C LEU A 115 0.71 -0.31 -17.50
N PRO A 116 -0.39 -0.55 -18.25
CA PRO A 116 -0.56 0.12 -19.53
C PRO A 116 -0.55 1.63 -19.26
N GLU A 117 0.27 2.35 -20.02
CA GLU A 117 0.35 3.81 -19.94
C GLU A 117 -1.07 4.39 -19.94
N PRO A 118 -1.41 5.29 -18.99
CA PRO A 118 -2.58 6.11 -19.17
C PRO A 118 -2.31 7.00 -20.39
N ARG A 119 -2.88 6.65 -21.55
CA ARG A 119 -3.07 7.63 -22.62
C ARG A 119 -3.96 8.73 -22.06
N HIS A 120 -3.35 9.76 -21.49
CA HIS A 120 -4.02 11.02 -21.26
C HIS A 120 -4.34 11.62 -22.63
N HIS A 121 -5.51 11.26 -23.17
CA HIS A 121 -6.19 12.13 -24.10
C HIS A 121 -6.77 13.27 -23.27
N LEU A 122 -6.04 14.38 -23.18
CA LEU A 122 -6.65 15.66 -22.83
C LEU A 122 -7.68 15.98 -23.92
N PRO A 123 -8.95 16.29 -23.58
CA PRO A 123 -9.88 16.82 -24.56
C PRO A 123 -9.36 18.17 -25.08
N LYS A 124 -9.49 18.37 -26.40
CA LYS A 124 -9.28 19.66 -27.06
C LYS A 124 -10.35 20.66 -26.63
#